data_AF-A0A7S2IR54-F1
#
_entry.id   AF-A0A7S2IR54-F1
#
_cell.length_a   1.000
_cell.length_b   1.000
_cell.length_c   1.000
_cell.angle_alpha   90.00
_cell.angle_beta   90.00
_cell.angle_gamma   90.00
#
_symmetry.space_group_name_H-M   'P 1'
#
loop_
_entity.id
_entity.type
_entity.pdbx_description
1 polymer ?
#
loop_
_entity_poly.entity_id
_entity_poly.type
_entity_poly.pdbx_seq_one_letter_code
_entity_poly.pdbx_strand_id
1 'polypeptide(L)'
;LTLVECVYFMAVVVTTVGYGDITPAKPRGQVFVGLYVICCLLIVANVISQVFNRMDTPESLFAKFVADDGGQDKAAKTAREWMRRCGPPEIPWRSFWRSLSVYILCCVAGVLFYTLYPGEGKSYLQGVYMSVITLSTVGFGAVTPVTEGGKVFAAFWMLFGSTALVALIGSF
;
A
#
# COMPACT_ATOMS: atom_id res chain seq x y z
N LEU A 1 22.34 -1.86 -13.59
CA LEU A 1 21.50 -1.01 -12.73
C LEU A 1 22.39 0.04 -12.13
N THR A 2 22.07 1.32 -12.34
CA THR A 2 22.68 2.40 -11.55
C THR A 2 22.17 2.34 -10.10
N LEU A 3 22.83 3.04 -9.18
CA LEU A 3 22.38 3.10 -7.77
C LEU A 3 20.91 3.53 -7.69
N VAL A 4 20.52 4.51 -8.49
CA VAL A 4 19.15 5.04 -8.56
C VAL A 4 18.16 3.95 -8.98
N GLU A 5 18.50 3.18 -10.00
CA GLU A 5 17.65 2.09 -10.47
C GLU A 5 17.51 0.98 -9.45
N CYS A 6 18.56 0.71 -8.66
CA CYS A 6 18.49 -0.24 -7.55
C CYS A 6 17.51 0.24 -6.46
N VAL A 7 17.62 1.51 -6.04
CA VAL A 7 16.72 2.07 -5.01
C VAL A 7 15.28 2.08 -5.51
N TYR A 8 15.05 2.47 -6.76
CA TYR A 8 13.75 2.43 -7.39
C TYR A 8 13.19 1.00 -7.47
N PHE A 9 13.99 0.03 -7.91
CA PHE A 9 13.58 -1.38 -7.94
C PHE A 9 13.18 -1.87 -6.55
N MET A 10 13.98 -1.56 -5.52
CA MET A 10 13.64 -1.93 -4.14
C MET A 10 12.35 -1.28 -3.68
N ALA A 11 12.11 -0.01 -4.02
CA ALA A 11 10.87 0.68 -3.69
C ALA A 11 9.66 0.02 -4.36
N VAL A 12 9.71 -0.24 -5.67
CA VAL A 12 8.64 -0.92 -6.44
C VAL A 12 8.28 -2.27 -5.84
N VAL A 13 9.28 -3.02 -5.37
CA VAL A 13 9.11 -4.32 -4.71
C VAL A 13 8.48 -4.16 -3.33
N VAL A 14 9.01 -3.25 -2.49
CA VAL A 14 8.54 -3.02 -1.12
C VAL A 14 7.12 -2.47 -1.09
N THR A 15 6.78 -1.55 -2.01
CA THR A 15 5.42 -0.98 -2.13
C THR A 15 4.47 -1.90 -2.89
N THR A 16 4.90 -3.11 -3.25
CA THR A 16 4.13 -4.11 -3.99
C THR A 16 3.51 -3.58 -5.29
N VAL A 17 4.11 -2.55 -5.90
CA VAL A 17 3.63 -1.97 -7.16
C VAL A 17 3.93 -2.91 -8.32
N GLY A 18 5.16 -3.43 -8.37
CA GLY A 18 5.51 -4.50 -9.30
C GLY A 18 5.42 -4.16 -10.78
N TYR A 19 5.90 -2.98 -11.22
CA TYR A 19 5.86 -2.59 -12.65
C TYR A 19 6.45 -3.60 -13.63
N GLY A 20 7.43 -4.40 -13.20
CA GLY A 20 8.08 -5.40 -14.05
C GLY A 20 9.00 -4.81 -15.13
N ASP A 21 9.24 -3.50 -15.10
CA ASP A 21 10.17 -2.78 -15.98
C ASP A 21 11.64 -3.14 -15.69
N ILE A 22 11.96 -3.44 -14.44
CA ILE A 22 13.26 -3.98 -14.02
C ILE A 22 13.02 -5.34 -13.35
N THR A 23 13.59 -6.40 -13.94
CA THR A 23 13.49 -7.76 -13.39
C THR A 23 14.85 -8.48 -13.40
N PRO A 24 15.11 -9.38 -12.43
CA PRO A 24 16.33 -10.17 -12.43
C PRO A 24 16.33 -11.17 -13.59
N ALA A 25 17.26 -10.98 -14.53
CA ALA A 25 17.39 -11.85 -15.71
C ALA A 25 18.00 -13.23 -15.41
N LYS A 26 18.78 -13.37 -14.32
CA LYS A 26 19.49 -14.61 -13.98
C LYS A 26 18.71 -15.41 -12.92
N PRO A 27 18.64 -16.75 -13.04
CA PRO A 27 17.93 -17.61 -12.08
C PRO A 27 18.37 -17.39 -10.62
N ARG A 28 19.67 -17.20 -10.38
CA ARG A 28 20.21 -16.91 -9.04
C ARG A 28 19.67 -15.59 -8.46
N GLY A 29 19.52 -14.57 -9.30
CA GLY A 29 18.95 -13.28 -8.89
C GLY A 29 17.46 -13.37 -8.60
N GLN A 30 16.72 -14.18 -9.37
CA GLN A 30 15.29 -14.43 -9.13
C GLN A 30 15.04 -15.07 -7.77
N VAL A 31 15.84 -16.08 -7.40
CA VAL A 31 15.75 -16.71 -6.07
C VAL A 31 16.06 -15.71 -4.96
N PHE A 32 17.10 -14.89 -5.11
CA PHE A 32 17.45 -13.86 -4.14
C PHE A 32 16.32 -12.83 -3.96
N VAL A 33 15.77 -12.31 -5.06
CA VAL A 33 14.63 -11.37 -5.02
C VAL A 33 13.40 -12.03 -4.40
N GLY A 34 13.13 -13.30 -4.70
CA GLY A 34 12.03 -14.04 -4.08
C GLY A 34 12.14 -14.11 -2.56
N LEU A 35 13.33 -14.42 -2.03
CA LEU A 35 13.58 -14.41 -0.58
C LEU A 35 13.47 -12.99 0.01
N TYR A 36 14.00 -11.99 -0.69
CA TYR A 36 13.91 -10.60 -0.29
C TYR A 36 12.46 -10.13 -0.13
N VAL A 37 11.59 -10.45 -1.09
CA VAL A 37 10.14 -10.12 -1.03
C VAL A 37 9.50 -10.70 0.24
N ILE A 38 9.78 -11.96 0.58
CA ILE A 38 9.26 -12.60 1.79
C ILE A 38 9.73 -11.84 3.04
N CYS A 39 11.02 -11.52 3.13
CA CYS A 39 11.56 -10.74 4.26
C CYS A 39 10.91 -9.35 4.37
N CYS A 40 10.72 -8.65 3.25
CA CYS A 40 10.06 -7.34 3.23
C CYS A 40 8.61 -7.43 3.72
N LEU A 41 7.84 -8.43 3.26
CA LEU A 41 6.46 -8.62 3.71
C LEU A 41 6.38 -8.90 5.22
N LEU A 42 7.33 -9.66 5.78
CA LEU A 42 7.41 -9.90 7.23
C LEU A 42 7.70 -8.61 8.01
N ILE A 43 8.59 -7.76 7.50
CA ILE A 43 8.91 -6.46 8.13
C ILE A 43 7.68 -5.55 8.09
N VAL A 44 7.02 -5.43 6.94
CA VAL A 44 5.81 -4.62 6.79
C VAL A 44 4.71 -5.11 7.75
N ALA A 45 4.51 -6.43 7.86
CA ALA A 45 3.56 -7.02 8.81
C ALA A 45 3.89 -6.66 10.27
N ASN A 46 5.17 -6.67 10.65
CA ASN A 46 5.60 -6.27 12.01
C ASN A 46 5.33 -4.78 12.26
N VAL A 47 5.65 -3.90 11.31
CA VAL A 47 5.37 -2.46 11.44
C VAL A 47 3.88 -2.20 11.57
N ILE A 48 3.06 -2.86 10.74
CA ILE A 48 1.60 -2.78 10.82
C ILE A 48 1.11 -3.24 12.20
N SER A 49 1.62 -4.36 12.72
CA SER A 49 1.28 -4.83 14.08
C SER A 49 1.66 -3.82 15.17
N GLN A 50 2.81 -3.15 15.06
CA GLN A 50 3.18 -2.10 16.02
C GLN A 50 2.29 -0.86 15.95
N VAL A 51 1.82 -0.50 14.75
CA VAL A 51 0.87 0.60 14.57
C VAL A 51 -0.48 0.23 15.18
N PHE A 52 -0.98 -0.97 14.92
CA PHE A 52 -2.20 -1.48 15.54
C PHE A 52 -2.09 -1.55 17.06
N ASN A 53 -0.96 -2.00 17.62
CA ASN A 53 -0.78 -2.07 19.07
C ASN A 53 -0.68 -0.69 19.74
N ARG A 54 -0.39 0.38 18.98
CA ARG A 54 -0.47 1.77 19.47
C ARG A 54 -1.88 2.37 19.36
N MET A 55 -2.76 1.74 18.58
CA MET A 55 -4.17 2.10 18.50
C MET A 55 -4.93 1.18 19.47
N ASP A 56 -5.15 1.63 20.70
CA ASP A 56 -5.85 0.86 21.75
C ASP A 56 -7.27 0.42 21.33
N THR A 57 -7.44 -0.69 20.59
CA THR A 57 -8.71 -1.45 20.46
C THR A 57 -8.53 -2.75 19.64
N PRO A 58 -9.14 -3.91 19.98
CA PRO A 58 -9.42 -4.55 21.26
C PRO A 58 -8.75 -5.96 21.29
N GLU A 59 -7.48 -6.07 21.69
CA GLU A 59 -6.81 -7.37 21.87
C GLU A 59 -7.57 -8.32 22.83
N SER A 60 -8.44 -7.77 23.69
CA SER A 60 -9.30 -8.53 24.59
C SER A 60 -10.33 -9.45 23.89
N LEU A 61 -10.61 -9.23 22.60
CA LEU A 61 -11.51 -10.09 21.82
C LEU A 61 -10.74 -11.29 21.27
N PHE A 62 -9.60 -11.07 20.64
CA PHE A 62 -8.76 -12.15 20.09
C PHE A 62 -8.17 -13.04 21.19
N ALA A 63 -7.78 -12.45 22.33
CA ALA A 63 -7.33 -13.19 23.51
C ALA A 63 -8.42 -14.11 24.10
N LYS A 64 -9.70 -13.74 23.99
CA LYS A 64 -10.83 -14.61 24.40
C LYS A 64 -11.10 -15.75 23.42
N PHE A 65 -10.83 -15.55 22.12
CA PHE A 65 -10.95 -16.60 21.11
C PHE A 65 -9.85 -17.66 21.22
N VAL A 66 -8.63 -17.25 21.56
CA VAL A 66 -7.49 -18.17 21.72
C VAL A 66 -7.53 -18.92 23.07
N ALA A 67 -8.14 -18.33 24.10
CA ALA A 67 -8.24 -18.93 25.43
C ALA A 67 -9.39 -19.96 25.59
N ASP A 68 -10.36 -20.02 24.68
CA ASP A 68 -11.56 -20.87 24.82
C ASP A 68 -11.53 -22.07 23.86
N ASP A 69 -10.76 -23.11 24.22
CA ASP A 69 -10.65 -24.38 23.49
C ASP A 69 -11.93 -25.28 23.62
N GLY A 70 -13.05 -24.71 24.07
CA GLY A 70 -14.37 -25.37 24.18
C GLY A 70 -15.54 -24.57 23.58
N GLY A 71 -15.26 -23.53 22.78
CA GLY A 71 -16.14 -22.36 22.64
C GLY A 71 -16.90 -22.16 21.34
N GLN A 72 -16.96 -23.11 20.38
CA GLN A 72 -17.51 -22.81 19.04
C GLN A 72 -18.95 -22.25 19.06
N ASP A 73 -19.82 -22.77 19.93
CA ASP A 73 -21.21 -22.28 20.07
C ASP A 73 -21.35 -20.98 20.87
N LYS A 74 -20.47 -20.75 21.86
CA LYS A 74 -20.46 -19.51 22.66
C LYS A 74 -19.86 -18.35 21.88
N ALA A 75 -18.83 -18.62 21.10
CA ALA A 75 -18.22 -17.67 20.18
C ALA A 75 -19.21 -17.23 19.11
N ALA A 76 -19.97 -18.17 18.51
CA ALA A 76 -21.00 -17.85 17.53
C ALA A 76 -22.14 -17.00 18.11
N LYS A 77 -22.58 -17.29 19.34
CA LYS A 77 -23.60 -16.47 20.04
C LYS A 77 -23.08 -15.08 20.40
N THR A 78 -21.88 -15.00 20.95
CA THR A 78 -21.24 -13.73 21.32
C THR A 78 -21.00 -12.88 20.07
N ALA A 79 -20.54 -13.47 18.95
CA ALA A 79 -20.36 -12.79 17.68
C ALA A 79 -21.68 -12.29 17.08
N ARG A 80 -22.75 -13.09 17.14
CA ARG A 80 -24.10 -12.67 16.72
C ARG A 80 -24.64 -11.51 17.55
N GLU A 81 -24.41 -11.53 18.86
CA GLU A 81 -24.85 -10.48 19.77
C GLU A 81 -24.01 -9.21 19.63
N TRP A 82 -22.71 -9.35 19.37
CA TRP A 82 -21.80 -8.25 19.04
C TRP A 82 -22.20 -7.61 17.70
N MET A 83 -22.47 -8.40 16.66
CA MET A 83 -23.00 -7.92 15.37
C MET A 83 -24.38 -7.24 15.50
N ARG A 84 -25.20 -7.64 16.48
CA ARG A 84 -26.50 -7.00 16.76
C ARG A 84 -26.35 -5.67 17.50
N ARG A 85 -25.27 -5.51 18.27
CA ARG A 85 -24.93 -4.28 19.04
C ARG A 85 -24.14 -3.28 18.22
N CYS A 86 -23.29 -3.74 17.32
CA CYS A 86 -22.71 -2.93 16.28
C CYS A 86 -23.82 -2.61 15.27
N GLY A 87 -24.42 -1.42 15.39
CA GLY A 87 -25.22 -0.87 14.31
C GLY A 87 -24.44 -0.88 12.99
N PRO A 88 -25.11 -0.70 11.83
CA PRO A 88 -24.41 -0.60 10.56
C PRO A 88 -23.27 0.42 10.68
N PRO A 89 -22.08 0.15 10.12
CA PRO A 89 -20.94 1.06 10.25
C PRO A 89 -21.36 2.45 9.75
N GLU A 90 -21.44 3.40 10.68
CA GLU A 90 -21.73 4.79 10.33
C GLU A 90 -20.47 5.36 9.70
N ILE A 91 -20.49 5.58 8.38
CA ILE A 91 -19.33 6.08 7.65
C ILE A 91 -18.97 7.46 8.22
N PRO A 92 -17.78 7.63 8.82
CA PRO A 92 -17.36 8.90 9.39
C PRO A 92 -16.96 9.84 8.26
N TRP A 93 -17.94 10.50 7.65
CA TRP A 93 -17.83 11.32 6.42
C TRP A 93 -16.67 12.32 6.46
N ARG A 94 -16.36 12.89 7.63
CA ARG A 94 -15.22 13.81 7.83
C ARG A 94 -13.86 13.14 7.62
N SER A 95 -13.68 11.94 8.17
CA SER A 95 -12.45 11.14 8.02
C SER A 95 -12.30 10.65 6.59
N PHE A 96 -13.40 10.24 5.97
CA PHE A 96 -13.45 9.84 4.56
C PHE A 96 -12.98 10.95 3.62
N TRP A 97 -13.59 12.13 3.66
CA TRP A 97 -13.18 13.24 2.78
C TRP A 97 -11.75 13.71 3.04
N ARG A 98 -11.30 13.67 4.29
CA ARG A 98 -9.91 13.97 4.62
C ARG A 98 -8.96 12.98 3.95
N SER A 99 -9.14 11.67 4.14
CA SER A 99 -8.29 10.65 3.50
C SER A 99 -8.37 10.70 1.98
N LEU A 100 -9.56 10.93 1.42
CA LEU A 100 -9.77 11.07 -0.02
C LEU A 100 -9.01 12.28 -0.58
N SER A 101 -9.05 13.42 0.12
CA SER A 101 -8.32 14.62 -0.29
C SER A 101 -6.80 14.38 -0.32
N VAL A 102 -6.25 13.68 0.68
CA VAL A 102 -4.82 13.34 0.73
C VAL A 102 -4.45 12.42 -0.45
N TYR A 103 -5.27 11.39 -0.72
CA TYR A 103 -5.03 10.50 -1.85
C TYR A 103 -5.07 11.23 -3.19
N ILE A 104 -6.07 12.11 -3.41
CA ILE A 104 -6.16 12.92 -4.62
C ILE A 104 -4.95 13.86 -4.75
N LEU A 105 -4.50 14.48 -3.67
CA LEU A 105 -3.30 15.33 -3.67
C LEU A 105 -2.05 14.54 -4.08
N CYS A 106 -1.88 13.32 -3.57
CA CYS A 106 -0.79 12.44 -3.99
C CYS A 106 -0.87 12.09 -5.49
N CYS A 107 -2.07 11.82 -6.02
CA CYS A 107 -2.28 11.59 -7.45
C CYS A 107 -1.94 12.81 -8.29
N VAL A 108 -2.43 14.00 -7.90
CA VAL A 108 -2.16 15.25 -8.61
C VAL A 108 -0.67 15.58 -8.59
N ALA A 109 0.03 15.37 -7.47
CA ALA A 109 1.47 15.54 -7.38
C ALA A 109 2.22 14.64 -8.38
N GLY A 110 1.79 13.38 -8.52
CA GLY A 110 2.31 12.47 -9.54
C GLY A 110 2.06 12.97 -10.97
N VAL A 111 0.81 13.35 -11.28
CA VAL A 111 0.45 13.88 -12.60
C VAL A 111 1.30 15.10 -12.95
N LEU A 112 1.38 16.08 -12.05
CA LEU A 112 2.15 17.30 -12.28
C LEU A 112 3.64 17.00 -12.47
N PHE A 113 4.22 16.11 -11.65
CA PHE A 113 5.62 15.74 -11.80
C PHE A 113 5.89 15.09 -13.15
N TYR A 114 5.17 14.01 -13.52
CA TYR A 114 5.48 13.26 -14.75
C TYR A 114 5.10 13.98 -16.05
N THR A 115 4.23 14.99 -15.97
CA THR A 115 3.88 15.85 -17.12
C THR A 115 4.85 17.00 -17.29
N LEU A 116 5.35 17.59 -16.20
CA LEU A 116 6.20 18.79 -16.25
C LEU A 116 7.70 18.48 -16.17
N TYR A 117 8.10 17.33 -15.63
CA TYR A 117 9.51 17.00 -15.43
C TYR A 117 10.22 16.76 -16.77
N PRO A 118 11.35 17.45 -17.04
CA PRO A 118 12.09 17.29 -18.29
C PRO A 118 12.51 15.84 -18.51
N GLY A 119 12.18 15.28 -19.67
CA GLY A 119 12.54 13.92 -20.08
C GLY A 119 11.53 12.83 -19.73
N GLU A 120 10.50 13.10 -18.91
CA GLU A 120 9.39 12.13 -18.70
C GLU A 120 8.35 12.22 -19.81
N GLY A 121 7.99 13.45 -20.22
CA GLY A 121 7.14 13.71 -21.38
C GLY A 121 5.76 13.03 -21.36
N LYS A 122 5.23 12.68 -20.19
CA LYS A 122 3.94 11.99 -20.10
C LYS A 122 2.79 12.96 -20.38
N SER A 123 1.78 12.50 -21.10
CA SER A 123 0.54 13.29 -21.27
C SER A 123 -0.23 13.36 -19.95
N TYR A 124 -1.14 14.33 -19.80
CA TYR A 124 -1.98 14.45 -18.60
C TYR A 124 -2.76 13.16 -18.30
N LEU A 125 -3.32 12.51 -19.34
CA LEU A 125 -4.05 11.25 -19.20
C LEU A 125 -3.13 10.11 -18.79
N GLN A 126 -1.91 10.04 -19.34
CA GLN A 126 -0.92 9.07 -18.92
C GLN A 126 -0.46 9.30 -17.48
N GLY A 127 -0.32 10.55 -17.06
CA GLY A 127 0.02 10.93 -15.68
C GLY A 127 -1.06 10.52 -14.69
N VAL A 128 -2.34 10.74 -15.02
CA VAL A 128 -3.48 10.28 -14.22
C VAL A 128 -3.51 8.75 -14.14
N TYR A 129 -3.43 8.08 -15.29
CA TYR A 129 -3.40 6.62 -15.37
C TYR A 129 -2.26 6.04 -14.52
N MET A 130 -1.05 6.54 -14.73
CA MET A 130 0.13 6.15 -13.97
C MET A 130 -0.07 6.39 -12.48
N SER A 131 -0.60 7.54 -12.06
CA SER A 131 -0.81 7.83 -10.64
C SER A 131 -1.79 6.86 -9.97
N VAL A 132 -2.93 6.61 -10.60
CA VAL A 132 -3.95 5.73 -10.03
C VAL A 132 -3.44 4.29 -9.94
N ILE A 133 -2.89 3.72 -11.02
CA ILE A 133 -2.42 2.31 -11.01
C ILE A 133 -1.23 2.09 -10.06
N THR A 134 -0.42 3.12 -9.86
CA THR A 134 0.80 3.03 -9.05
C THR A 134 0.46 3.15 -7.58
N LEU A 135 -0.31 4.17 -7.20
CA LEU A 135 -0.69 4.37 -5.80
C LEU A 135 -1.71 3.31 -5.32
N SER A 136 -2.42 2.66 -6.24
CA SER A 136 -3.20 1.45 -5.96
C SER A 136 -2.43 0.14 -6.00
N THR A 137 -1.10 0.20 -6.18
CA THR A 137 -0.20 -0.95 -6.21
C THR A 137 -0.58 -2.01 -7.26
N VAL A 138 -1.31 -1.62 -8.32
CA VAL A 138 -1.63 -2.51 -9.45
C VAL A 138 -0.45 -2.60 -10.41
N GLY A 139 0.18 -1.46 -10.71
CA GLY A 139 1.46 -1.35 -11.40
C GLY A 139 1.61 -2.17 -12.69
N PHE A 140 0.70 -2.01 -13.66
CA PHE A 140 0.78 -2.74 -14.94
C PHE A 140 2.06 -2.52 -15.77
N GLY A 141 2.87 -1.50 -15.46
CA GLY A 141 4.12 -1.23 -16.17
C GLY A 141 3.95 -0.59 -17.56
N ALA A 142 2.72 -0.31 -17.99
CA ALA A 142 2.47 0.32 -19.30
C ALA A 142 3.00 1.76 -19.39
N VAL A 143 3.07 2.47 -18.25
CA VAL A 143 3.72 3.79 -18.13
C VAL A 143 4.56 3.79 -16.86
N THR A 144 5.86 3.96 -16.99
CA THR A 144 6.83 3.92 -15.89
C THR A 144 7.78 5.12 -15.93
N PRO A 145 8.45 5.46 -14.82
CA PRO A 145 9.47 6.50 -14.79
C PRO A 145 10.66 6.13 -15.68
N VAL A 146 11.06 7.05 -16.57
CA VAL A 146 12.15 6.80 -17.53
C VAL A 146 13.43 7.46 -17.04
N THR A 147 13.32 8.68 -16.52
CA THR A 147 14.45 9.48 -16.05
C THR A 147 14.95 9.00 -14.69
N GLU A 148 16.23 9.21 -14.40
CA GLU A 148 16.76 8.93 -13.05
C GLU A 148 16.05 9.74 -11.97
N GLY A 149 15.77 11.03 -12.24
CA GLY A 149 14.99 11.89 -11.35
C GLY A 149 13.57 11.38 -11.12
N GLY A 150 12.90 10.89 -12.17
CA GLY A 150 11.59 10.27 -12.07
C GLY A 150 11.60 8.98 -11.24
N LYS A 151 12.62 8.13 -11.40
CA LYS A 151 12.79 6.92 -10.58
C LYS A 151 13.00 7.25 -9.09
N VAL A 152 13.78 8.30 -8.78
CA VAL A 152 13.96 8.79 -7.40
C VAL A 152 12.64 9.31 -6.84
N PHE A 153 11.94 10.18 -7.59
CA PHE A 153 10.63 10.69 -7.18
C PHE A 153 9.65 9.54 -6.92
N ALA A 154 9.56 8.58 -7.84
CA ALA A 154 8.71 7.41 -7.73
C ALA A 154 8.99 6.64 -6.43
N ALA A 155 10.26 6.38 -6.12
CA ALA A 155 10.66 5.57 -4.97
C ALA A 155 10.07 6.11 -3.65
N PHE A 156 10.09 7.43 -3.44
CA PHE A 156 9.50 8.05 -2.25
C PHE A 156 7.99 8.24 -2.37
N TRP A 157 7.52 8.70 -3.53
CA TRP A 157 6.11 8.98 -3.78
C TRP A 157 5.21 7.75 -3.62
N MET A 158 5.67 6.58 -4.07
CA MET A 158 4.94 5.32 -3.92
C MET A 158 4.70 4.94 -2.45
N LEU A 159 5.68 5.18 -1.55
CA LEU A 159 5.55 4.86 -0.12
C LEU A 159 4.44 5.69 0.56
N PHE A 160 4.42 7.00 0.30
CA PHE A 160 3.41 7.88 0.89
C PHE A 160 2.04 7.73 0.22
N GLY A 161 1.99 7.62 -1.11
CA GLY A 161 0.74 7.55 -1.84
C GLY A 161 -0.02 6.23 -1.64
N SER A 162 0.69 5.09 -1.52
CA SER A 162 0.06 3.82 -1.14
C SER A 162 -0.52 3.85 0.28
N THR A 163 0.19 4.47 1.23
CA THR A 163 -0.32 4.68 2.60
C THR A 163 -1.59 5.55 2.60
N ALA A 164 -1.65 6.58 1.76
CA ALA A 164 -2.85 7.40 1.61
C ALA A 164 -4.06 6.59 1.11
N LEU A 165 -3.84 5.63 0.20
CA LEU A 165 -4.90 4.72 -0.22
C LEU A 165 -5.34 3.78 0.90
N VAL A 166 -4.42 3.21 1.67
CA VAL A 166 -4.75 2.37 2.83
C VAL A 166 -5.58 3.17 3.85
N ALA A 167 -5.23 4.43 4.10
CA ALA A 167 -5.99 5.32 4.98
C ALA A 167 -7.36 5.70 4.42
N LEU A 168 -7.53 5.74 3.09
CA LEU A 168 -8.83 5.92 2.44
C LEU A 168 -9.70 4.67 2.62
N ILE A 169 -9.14 3.48 2.39
CA ILE A 169 -9.86 2.21 2.57
C ILE A 169 -10.25 2.02 4.04
N GLY A 170 -9.35 2.32 4.98
CA GLY A 170 -9.63 2.23 6.42
C GLY A 170 -10.54 3.32 6.99
N SER A 171 -10.99 4.27 6.17
CA SER A 171 -11.95 5.31 6.59
C SER A 171 -13.42 4.91 6.41
N PHE A 172 -13.67 3.75 5.80
CA PHE A 172 -14.98 3.13 5.62
C PHE A 172 -15.29 2.10 6.71
#